data_AF-A0A371GT56-F1
#
_entry.id   AF-A0A371GT56-F1
#
_cell.length_a   1.000
_cell.length_b   1.000
_cell.length_c   1.000
_cell.angle_alpha   90.00
_cell.angle_beta   90.00
_cell.angle_gamma   90.00
#
_symmetry.space_group_name_H-M   'P 1'
#
loop_
_entity.id
_entity.type
_entity.pdbx_description
1 polymer ?
#
loop_
_entity_poly.entity_id
_entity_poly.type
_entity_poly.pdbx_seq_one_letter_code
_entity_poly.pdbx_strand_id
1 'polypeptide(L)'
;MDDEIHAIDKNETSIGVKWVYKTKYNPNGEIDPCKVRLVAKGYKQKLGIDYFEIFSLVARLDTIRIIIFFLAQINWKIYQMDVKSTFLMIFLEEEVYVEQLHGYLTPRAWYKKIDSYFMQHGFERCSFEHILYVTFVDL
;
A
#
# COMPACT_ATOMS: atom_id res chain seq x y z
N MET A 1 -18.16 -2.12 10.79
CA MET A 1 -18.17 -0.75 10.25
C MET A 1 -18.54 -0.94 8.82
N ASP A 2 -19.81 -0.67 8.56
CA ASP A 2 -20.61 -1.23 7.49
C ASP A 2 -20.12 -0.72 6.14
N ASP A 3 -19.98 -1.64 5.17
CA ASP A 3 -19.57 -1.36 3.80
C ASP A 3 -20.73 -0.70 3.01
N GLU A 4 -21.35 0.36 3.57
CA GLU A 4 -22.37 1.13 2.87
C GLU A 4 -21.73 2.11 1.89
N ILE A 5 -22.23 2.08 0.64
CA ILE A 5 -21.84 3.02 -0.40
C ILE A 5 -22.45 4.37 -0.06
N HIS A 6 -21.65 5.28 0.51
CA HIS A 6 -22.07 6.66 0.70
C HIS A 6 -22.09 7.39 -0.65
N ALA A 7 -23.26 7.94 -1.01
CA ALA A 7 -23.35 8.89 -2.10
C ALA A 7 -22.54 10.15 -1.73
N ILE A 8 -21.68 10.60 -2.64
CA ILE A 8 -20.82 11.77 -2.43
C ILE A 8 -21.72 13.01 -2.26
N ASP A 9 -21.48 13.80 -1.22
CA ASP A 9 -22.24 15.02 -0.98
C ASP A 9 -21.92 16.06 -2.07
N LYS A 10 -22.87 16.95 -2.40
CA LYS A 10 -22.87 17.75 -3.65
C LYS A 10 -21.64 18.64 -3.90
N ASN A 11 -20.74 18.80 -2.93
CA ASN A 11 -19.56 19.65 -3.00
C ASN A 11 -18.22 18.89 -3.09
N GLU A 12 -18.21 17.56 -3.05
CA GLU A 12 -16.97 16.79 -3.08
C GLU A 12 -16.65 16.24 -4.47
N THR A 13 -15.40 16.42 -4.91
CA THR A 13 -14.94 15.97 -6.23
C THR A 13 -14.32 14.59 -6.16
N SER A 14 -14.93 13.61 -6.83
CA SER A 14 -14.33 12.28 -7.00
C SER A 14 -13.13 12.29 -7.95
N ILE A 15 -12.16 11.42 -7.67
CA ILE A 15 -11.07 11.08 -8.58
C ILE A 15 -11.58 10.04 -9.56
N GLY A 16 -11.62 10.42 -10.84
CA GLY A 16 -11.93 9.47 -11.88
C GLY A 16 -10.79 8.49 -12.13
N VAL A 17 -11.11 7.23 -12.39
CA VAL A 17 -10.13 6.16 -12.62
C VAL A 17 -10.37 5.45 -13.94
N LYS A 18 -9.32 4.86 -14.52
CA LYS A 18 -9.42 4.02 -15.72
C LYS A 18 -8.49 2.82 -15.64
N TRP A 19 -8.89 1.73 -16.30
CA TRP A 19 -8.02 0.58 -16.52
C TRP A 19 -7.04 0.87 -17.66
N VAL A 20 -5.77 0.58 -17.40
CA VAL A 20 -4.69 0.60 -18.40
C VAL A 20 -4.20 -0.83 -18.56
N TYR A 21 -4.36 -1.37 -19.76
CA TYR A 21 -3.91 -2.71 -20.11
C TYR A 21 -2.55 -2.60 -20.81
N LYS A 22 -1.58 -3.38 -20.34
CA LYS A 22 -0.28 -3.51 -21.01
C LYS A 22 0.03 -4.98 -21.23
N THR A 23 -0.04 -5.40 -22.49
CA THR A 23 0.48 -6.68 -22.94
C THR A 23 1.99 -6.67 -22.75
N LYS A 24 2.49 -7.68 -22.05
CA LYS A 24 3.93 -7.92 -21.93
C LYS A 24 4.28 -9.12 -22.79
N TYR A 25 5.49 -9.11 -23.33
CA TYR A 25 6.03 -10.24 -24.07
C TYR A 25 7.27 -10.74 -23.33
N ASN A 26 7.38 -12.06 -23.26
CA ASN A 26 8.57 -12.74 -22.76
C ASN A 26 9.74 -12.52 -23.73
N PRO A 27 10.99 -12.77 -23.31
CA PRO A 27 12.15 -12.74 -24.23
C PRO A 27 11.98 -13.65 -25.45
N ASN A 28 11.16 -14.70 -25.32
CA ASN A 28 10.84 -15.66 -26.38
C ASN A 28 9.72 -15.17 -27.33
N GLY A 29 9.18 -13.96 -27.14
CA GLY A 29 8.09 -13.39 -27.96
C GLY A 29 6.68 -13.84 -27.57
N GLU A 30 6.53 -14.73 -26.59
CA GLU A 30 5.22 -15.18 -26.08
C GLU A 30 4.56 -14.13 -25.18
N ILE A 31 3.23 -14.15 -25.11
CA ILE A 31 2.45 -13.24 -24.26
C ILE A 31 2.63 -13.62 -22.77
N ASP A 32 3.24 -12.72 -22.01
CA ASP A 32 3.27 -12.71 -20.54
C ASP A 32 1.89 -12.22 -20.02
N PRO A 33 1.42 -12.59 -18.80
CA PRO A 33 0.12 -12.18 -18.31
C PRO A 33 -0.07 -10.67 -18.42
N CYS A 34 -1.19 -10.27 -19.04
CA CYS A 34 -1.51 -8.87 -19.30
C CYS A 34 -1.48 -8.10 -17.98
N LYS A 35 -0.59 -7.11 -17.85
CA LYS A 35 -0.54 -6.27 -16.67
C LYS A 35 -1.68 -5.27 -16.76
N VAL A 36 -2.65 -5.44 -15.88
CA VAL A 36 -3.75 -4.50 -15.70
C VAL A 36 -3.39 -3.56 -14.57
N ARG A 37 -3.47 -2.24 -14.82
CA ARG A 37 -3.24 -1.21 -13.81
C ARG A 37 -4.49 -0.34 -13.71
N LEU A 38 -4.96 -0.11 -12.48
CA LEU A 38 -5.92 0.94 -12.22
C LEU A 38 -5.16 2.26 -12.05
N VAL A 39 -5.50 3.28 -12.83
CA VAL A 39 -4.77 4.57 -12.82
C VAL A 39 -5.77 5.71 -12.68
N ALA A 40 -5.42 6.70 -11.87
CA ALA A 40 -6.16 7.95 -11.77
C ALA A 40 -6.14 8.69 -13.12
N LYS A 41 -7.26 9.30 -13.49
CA LYS A 41 -7.39 10.18 -14.64
C LYS A 41 -6.65 11.49 -14.33
N GLY A 42 -5.40 11.61 -14.79
CA GLY A 42 -4.47 12.71 -14.45
C GLY A 42 -4.86 14.13 -14.89
N TYR A 43 -6.04 14.33 -15.48
CA TYR A 43 -6.51 15.64 -15.95
C TYR A 43 -6.77 16.64 -14.80
N LYS A 44 -6.81 16.16 -13.55
CA LYS A 44 -7.01 16.98 -12.34
C LYS A 44 -5.72 17.32 -11.58
N GLN A 45 -4.56 16.78 -11.97
CA GLN A 45 -3.30 17.05 -11.27
C GLN A 45 -2.80 18.46 -11.60
N LYS A 46 -2.44 19.26 -10.58
CA LYS A 46 -1.85 20.58 -10.76
C LYS A 46 -0.32 20.49 -10.76
N LEU A 47 0.31 21.04 -11.81
CA LEU A 47 1.78 21.14 -11.89
C LEU A 47 2.31 21.98 -10.72
N GLY A 48 3.30 21.45 -9.99
CA GLY A 48 3.89 22.12 -8.83
C GLY A 48 3.14 21.93 -7.50
N ILE A 49 1.99 21.25 -7.50
CA ILE A 49 1.26 20.86 -6.30
C ILE A 49 1.26 19.32 -6.21
N ASP A 50 0.47 18.64 -7.03
CA ASP A 50 0.28 17.18 -6.93
C ASP A 50 1.27 16.37 -7.78
N TYR A 51 2.01 17.05 -8.67
CA TYR A 51 2.78 16.40 -9.73
C TYR A 51 4.09 15.76 -9.26
N PHE A 52 4.68 16.28 -8.18
CA PHE A 52 5.96 15.82 -7.64
C PHE A 52 5.80 15.01 -6.34
N GLU A 53 4.59 14.94 -5.80
CA GLU A 53 4.31 14.17 -4.61
C GLU A 53 4.09 12.70 -4.98
N ILE A 54 5.07 11.86 -4.63
CA ILE A 54 5.00 10.40 -4.81
C ILE A 54 4.79 9.77 -3.45
N PHE A 55 3.54 9.47 -3.10
CA PHE A 55 3.20 8.71 -1.91
C PHE A 55 3.39 7.22 -2.20
N SER A 56 4.53 6.67 -1.79
CA SER A 56 4.77 5.24 -1.82
C SER A 56 5.19 4.74 -0.44
N LEU A 57 4.55 3.68 0.04
CA LEU A 57 4.90 2.92 1.25
C LEU A 57 6.19 2.13 1.06
N VAL A 58 7.26 2.80 0.66
CA VAL A 58 8.58 2.18 0.58
C VAL A 58 9.32 2.62 1.83
N ALA A 59 9.63 1.66 2.71
CA ALA A 59 10.56 1.88 3.81
C ALA A 59 11.80 2.60 3.28
N ARG A 60 12.19 3.70 3.92
CA ARG A 60 13.38 4.45 3.49
C ARG A 60 14.60 3.55 3.66
N LEU A 61 15.48 3.56 2.65
CA LEU A 61 16.72 2.77 2.70
C LEU A 61 17.58 3.15 3.90
N ASP A 62 17.57 4.42 4.31
CA ASP A 62 18.30 4.88 5.49
C ASP A 62 17.75 4.26 6.77
N THR A 63 16.41 4.19 6.93
CA THR A 63 15.76 3.48 8.04
C THR A 63 16.15 2.00 8.06
N ILE A 64 16.07 1.32 6.92
CA ILE A 64 16.44 -0.10 6.80
C ILE A 64 17.91 -0.32 7.19
N ARG A 65 18.82 0.53 6.71
CA ARG A 65 20.25 0.44 6.99
C ARG A 65 20.55 0.61 8.47
N ILE A 66 19.92 1.60 9.12
CA ILE A 66 20.08 1.84 10.56
C ILE A 66 19.61 0.62 11.36
N ILE A 67 18.43 0.07 11.03
CA ILE A 67 17.90 -1.13 11.68
C ILE A 67 18.86 -2.31 11.52
N ILE A 68 19.32 -2.59 10.29
CA ILE A 68 20.28 -3.69 10.03
C ILE A 68 21.58 -3.48 10.81
N PHE A 69 22.10 -2.24 10.87
CA PHE A 69 23.30 -1.93 11.63
C PHE A 69 23.14 -2.29 13.11
N PHE A 70 22.06 -1.86 13.76
CA PHE A 70 21.79 -2.21 15.15
C PHE A 70 21.61 -3.72 15.35
N LEU A 71 20.86 -4.38 14.49
CA LEU A 71 20.63 -5.82 14.56
C LEU A 71 21.94 -6.62 14.42
N ALA A 72 22.86 -6.15 13.57
CA ALA A 72 24.18 -6.77 13.41
C ALA A 72 25.05 -6.62 14.66
N GLN A 73 25.01 -5.48 15.36
CA GLN A 73 25.76 -5.28 16.61
C GLN A 73 25.27 -6.21 17.73
N ILE A 74 23.96 -6.48 17.78
CA ILE A 74 23.31 -7.30 18.81
C ILE A 74 23.23 -8.79 18.36
N ASN A 75 23.73 -9.11 17.16
CA ASN A 75 23.71 -10.44 16.55
C ASN A 75 22.29 -11.06 16.43
N TRP A 76 21.29 -10.23 16.11
CA TRP A 76 19.91 -10.66 15.93
C TRP A 76 19.66 -11.18 14.51
N LYS A 77 18.79 -12.20 14.41
CA LYS A 77 18.39 -12.79 13.12
C LYS A 77 17.38 -11.89 12.42
N ILE A 78 17.56 -11.71 11.10
CA ILE A 78 16.65 -10.91 10.26
C ILE A 78 15.83 -11.86 9.40
N TYR A 79 14.52 -11.67 9.39
CA TYR A 79 13.59 -12.37 8.50
C TYR A 79 12.92 -11.35 7.58
N GLN A 80 12.90 -11.65 6.28
CA GLN A 80 12.27 -10.80 5.26
C GLN A 80 11.06 -11.52 4.68
N MET A 81 9.94 -10.80 4.55
CA MET A 81 8.73 -11.27 3.89
C MET A 81 8.33 -10.27 2.80
N ASP A 82 8.16 -10.76 1.57
CA ASP A 82 7.62 -9.97 0.45
C ASP A 82 6.12 -10.24 0.31
N VAL A 83 5.30 -9.21 0.48
CA VAL A 83 3.84 -9.30 0.39
C VAL A 83 3.39 -8.70 -0.93
N LYS A 84 2.88 -9.54 -1.84
CA LYS A 84 2.51 -9.19 -3.22
C LYS A 84 1.42 -8.11 -3.38
N SER A 85 0.85 -7.53 -2.31
CA SER A 85 -0.36 -6.68 -2.40
C SER A 85 -0.37 -5.45 -1.47
N THR A 86 0.78 -4.90 -1.06
CA THR A 86 0.85 -3.82 -0.05
C THR A 86 0.42 -2.43 -0.52
N PHE A 87 0.29 -2.19 -1.84
CA PHE A 87 0.05 -0.85 -2.39
C PHE A 87 -1.31 -0.20 -2.05
N LEU A 88 -2.26 -0.92 -1.44
CA LEU A 88 -3.66 -0.46 -1.32
C LEU A 88 -4.07 0.00 0.09
N MET A 89 -3.13 0.15 1.03
CA MET A 89 -3.48 0.19 2.46
C MET A 89 -2.66 1.17 3.32
N ILE A 90 -2.51 2.41 2.88
CA ILE A 90 -2.18 3.52 3.78
C ILE A 90 -3.48 4.13 4.31
N PHE A 91 -3.51 4.55 5.57
CA PHE A 91 -4.53 5.47 6.06
C PHE A 91 -4.24 6.83 5.43
N LEU A 92 -5.13 7.30 4.55
CA LEU A 92 -5.05 8.68 4.12
C LEU A 92 -5.59 9.55 5.26
N GLU A 93 -4.85 10.59 5.63
CA GLU A 93 -5.35 11.64 6.53
C GLU A 93 -6.54 12.38 5.90
N GLU A 94 -6.59 12.39 4.56
CA GLU A 94 -7.66 12.99 3.78
C GLU A 94 -8.67 11.96 3.29
N GLU A 95 -9.97 12.28 3.39
CA GLU A 95 -11.02 11.51 2.73
C GLU A 95 -10.97 11.74 1.22
N VAL A 96 -10.58 10.69 0.49
CA VAL A 96 -10.50 10.71 -0.97
C VAL A 96 -11.57 9.81 -1.56
N TYR A 97 -12.46 10.41 -2.35
CA TYR A 97 -13.49 9.69 -3.10
C TYR A 97 -12.97 9.26 -4.47
N VAL A 98 -13.17 8.00 -4.83
CA VAL A 98 -12.78 7.42 -6.13
C VAL A 98 -14.02 6.91 -6.83
N GLU A 99 -14.13 7.13 -8.15
CA GLU A 99 -15.22 6.55 -8.95
C GLU A 99 -15.27 5.03 -8.77
N GLN A 100 -16.42 4.50 -8.31
CA GLN A 100 -16.60 3.07 -8.11
C GLN A 100 -16.52 2.33 -9.45
N LEU A 101 -15.65 1.32 -9.52
CA LEU A 101 -15.53 0.46 -10.69
C LEU A 101 -16.62 -0.60 -10.70
N HIS A 102 -17.18 -0.88 -11.87
CA HIS A 102 -18.09 -2.00 -12.05
C HIS A 102 -17.38 -3.33 -11.74
N GLY A 103 -17.89 -4.08 -10.75
CA GLY A 103 -17.45 -5.44 -10.42
C GLY A 103 -16.41 -5.58 -9.31
N TYR A 104 -16.08 -4.52 -8.55
CA TYR A 104 -15.09 -4.59 -7.46
C TYR A 104 -15.71 -4.19 -6.11
N LEU A 105 -15.74 -5.12 -5.13
CA LEU A 105 -16.52 -4.95 -3.90
C LEU A 105 -15.73 -4.82 -2.59
N THR A 106 -14.39 -4.92 -2.52
CA THR A 106 -13.69 -4.68 -1.22
C THR A 106 -12.17 -4.54 -1.37
N PRO A 107 -11.59 -3.34 -1.24
CA PRO A 107 -10.14 -3.14 -1.42
C PRO A 107 -9.27 -3.32 -0.14
N ARG A 108 -9.81 -3.73 1.02
CA ARG A 108 -9.12 -3.49 2.32
C ARG A 108 -9.12 -4.64 3.35
N ALA A 109 -9.64 -5.83 3.02
CA ALA A 109 -9.82 -6.91 4.01
C ALA A 109 -8.49 -7.51 4.54
N TRP A 110 -7.41 -7.46 3.77
CA TRP A 110 -6.20 -8.24 4.06
C TRP A 110 -5.26 -7.63 5.10
N TYR A 111 -5.12 -6.30 5.19
CA TYR A 111 -4.28 -5.66 6.20
C TYR A 111 -4.93 -5.69 7.56
N LYS A 112 -6.25 -5.47 7.66
CA LYS A 112 -6.95 -5.73 8.93
C LYS A 112 -6.67 -7.15 9.43
N LYS A 113 -6.61 -8.13 8.52
CA LYS A 113 -6.28 -9.52 8.85
C LYS A 113 -4.81 -9.70 9.27
N ILE A 114 -3.86 -9.08 8.57
CA ILE A 114 -2.43 -9.14 8.90
C ILE A 114 -2.08 -8.36 10.18
N ASP A 115 -2.59 -7.14 10.33
CA ASP A 115 -2.46 -6.29 11.52
C ASP A 115 -3.07 -7.00 12.73
N SER A 116 -4.30 -7.52 12.61
CA SER A 116 -4.90 -8.34 13.68
C SER A 116 -4.07 -9.58 14.00
N TYR A 117 -3.52 -10.25 12.99
CA TYR A 117 -2.64 -11.41 13.19
C TYR A 117 -1.39 -11.03 13.97
N PHE A 118 -0.66 -9.99 13.58
CA PHE A 118 0.56 -9.56 14.26
C PHE A 118 0.28 -9.08 15.68
N MET A 119 -0.75 -8.26 15.88
CA MET A 119 -1.15 -7.81 17.22
C MET A 119 -1.57 -8.99 18.11
N GLN A 120 -2.28 -9.99 17.58
CA GLN A 120 -2.64 -11.21 18.31
C GLN A 120 -1.43 -12.06 18.70
N HIS A 121 -0.36 -12.04 17.91
CA HIS A 121 0.86 -12.81 18.16
C HIS A 121 1.92 -12.00 18.94
N GLY A 122 1.53 -10.91 19.60
CA GLY A 122 2.42 -10.14 20.48
C GLY A 122 3.42 -9.24 19.74
N PHE A 123 3.13 -8.87 18.50
CA PHE A 123 3.86 -7.80 17.81
C PHE A 123 3.22 -6.45 18.10
N GLU A 124 4.07 -5.45 18.32
CA GLU A 124 3.70 -4.05 18.53
C GLU A 124 4.06 -3.22 17.30
N ARG A 125 3.20 -2.26 16.95
CA ARG A 125 3.45 -1.31 15.85
C ARG A 125 4.45 -0.24 16.26
N CYS A 126 5.40 0.06 15.36
CA CYS A 126 6.26 1.23 15.52
C CYS A 126 5.47 2.52 15.32
N SER A 127 5.63 3.48 16.23
CA SER A 127 4.99 4.80 16.15
C SER A 127 5.53 5.69 15.03
N PHE A 128 6.74 5.41 14.54
CA PHE A 128 7.42 6.23 13.52
C PHE A 128 7.33 5.65 12.11
N GLU A 129 7.04 4.35 11.97
CA GLU A 129 7.02 3.63 10.69
C GLU A 129 5.87 2.61 10.69
N HIS A 130 4.80 2.90 9.94
CA HIS A 130 3.55 2.11 9.96
C HIS A 130 3.66 0.67 9.43
N ILE A 131 4.77 0.35 8.76
CA ILE A 131 5.06 -0.98 8.21
C ILE A 131 6.01 -1.79 9.09
N LEU A 132 6.46 -1.22 10.22
CA LEU A 132 7.38 -1.86 11.14
C LEU A 132 6.62 -2.40 12.35
N TYR A 133 6.79 -3.70 12.60
CA TYR A 133 6.26 -4.41 13.75
C TYR A 133 7.43 -5.01 14.53
N VAL A 134 7.41 -4.90 15.85
CA VAL A 134 8.45 -5.40 16.74
C VAL A 134 7.82 -6.37 17.72
N THR A 135 8.48 -7.49 17.99
CA THR A 135 8.08 -8.40 19.07
C THR A 135 9.33 -8.75 19.88
N PHE A 136 9.17 -8.87 21.18
CA PHE A 136 10.22 -9.29 22.08
C PHE A 136 10.02 -10.78 22.36
N VAL A 137 11.04 -11.58 22.01
CA VAL A 137 11.06 -12.99 22.36
C VAL A 137 12.01 -13.10 23.55
N ASP A 138 11.48 -13.40 24.73
CA ASP A 138 12.31 -13.77 25.87
C ASP A 138 13.08 -15.04 25.49
N LEU A 139 14.41 -14.96 25.47
CA LEU A 139 15.34 -16.07 25.23
C LEU A 139 15.62 -16.83 26.52
#